data_AF-A0AAW6P372-F1
#
_entry.id   AF-A0AAW6P372-F1
#
_cell.length_a   1.000
_cell.length_b   1.000
_cell.length_c   1.000
_cell.angle_alpha   90.00
_cell.angle_beta   90.00
_cell.angle_gamma   90.00
#
_symmetry.space_group_name_H-M   'P 1'
#
loop_
_entity.id
_entity.type
_entity.pdbx_description
1 polymer ?
#
loop_
_entity_poly.entity_id
_entity_poly.type
_entity_poly.pdbx_seq_one_letter_code
_entity_poly.pdbx_strand_id
1 'polypeptide(L)'
;MTALTQNLRTHCVGRLLIDLPEGSTWKPDASGATIGGIKLAVETDISQEWFKDYIEQRWQEIEAKKSRSKRYVQRSAERTSPLTNSAVFTYGFRRVEGPDVDGVYRNNIFHDAEGYYWVDGTLFKLGPALNGQEKIAALLPRLYARKADEIPFSPGLCLNGGFVRGYYDLGESEEVSWG
;
A
#
# COMPACT_ATOMS: atom_id res chain seq x y z
N MET A 1 19.95 36.22 -0.93
CA MET A 1 19.55 35.28 0.14
C MET A 1 19.70 36.00 1.47
N THR A 2 18.65 36.01 2.30
CA THR A 2 18.67 36.63 3.64
C THR A 2 19.24 35.64 4.66
N ALA A 3 19.78 36.13 5.79
CA ALA A 3 20.33 35.28 6.86
C ALA A 3 19.33 34.22 7.39
N LEU A 4 18.03 34.47 7.23
CA LEU A 4 16.94 33.59 7.65
C LEU A 4 16.80 32.31 6.81
N THR A 5 17.31 32.29 5.56
CA THR A 5 17.15 31.13 4.66
C THR A 5 18.46 30.37 4.42
N GLN A 6 19.54 30.73 5.10
CA GLN A 6 20.85 30.11 4.87
C GLN A 6 20.93 28.66 5.36
N ASN A 7 20.14 28.33 6.39
CA ASN A 7 20.14 27.01 7.03
C ASN A 7 18.77 26.34 6.87
N LEU A 8 18.23 26.30 5.65
CA LEU A 8 17.02 25.53 5.36
C LEU A 8 17.38 24.16 4.82
N ARG A 9 16.57 23.15 5.18
CA ARG A 9 16.60 21.81 4.59
C ARG A 9 15.29 21.54 3.89
N THR A 10 15.37 21.04 2.66
CA THR A 10 14.20 20.67 1.87
C THR A 10 13.72 19.29 2.27
N HIS A 11 12.41 19.14 2.49
CA HIS A 11 11.74 17.90 2.86
C HIS A 11 10.65 17.57 1.84
N CYS A 12 10.45 16.28 1.56
CA CYS A 12 9.37 15.80 0.69
C CYS A 12 8.16 15.32 1.49
N VAL A 13 7.02 15.99 1.31
CA VAL A 13 5.76 15.78 2.04
C VAL A 13 4.64 15.54 1.06
N GLY A 14 4.26 14.27 0.88
CA GLY A 14 3.25 13.89 -0.12
C GLY A 14 3.74 14.25 -1.52
N ARG A 15 3.12 15.20 -2.19
CA ARG A 15 3.57 15.67 -3.52
C ARG A 15 4.30 17.02 -3.47
N LEU A 16 4.54 17.56 -2.28
CA LEU A 16 5.10 18.89 -2.08
C LEU A 16 6.53 18.82 -1.55
N LEU A 17 7.31 19.83 -1.90
CA LEU A 17 8.59 20.11 -1.26
C LEU A 17 8.40 21.31 -0.32
N ILE A 18 8.85 21.16 0.92
CA ILE A 18 8.84 22.24 1.91
C ILE A 18 10.25 22.46 2.44
N ASP A 19 10.61 23.71 2.66
CA ASP A 19 11.89 24.07 3.27
C ASP A 19 11.69 24.38 4.75
N LEU A 20 12.40 23.67 5.63
CA LEU A 20 12.34 23.86 7.07
C LEU A 20 13.70 24.29 7.63
N PRO A 21 13.74 25.13 8.69
CA PRO A 21 14.99 25.47 9.37
C PRO A 21 15.73 24.22 9.86
N GLU A 22 17.04 24.23 9.73
CA GLU A 22 17.91 23.21 10.31
C GLU A 22 17.70 23.11 11.83
N GLY A 23 17.53 21.88 12.34
CA GLY A 23 17.18 21.63 13.74
C GLY A 23 15.68 21.64 14.04
N SER A 24 14.82 21.85 13.03
CA SER A 24 13.38 21.61 13.17
C SER A 24 13.11 20.18 13.61
N THR A 25 12.29 20.00 14.65
CA THR A 25 11.93 18.68 15.19
C THR A 25 10.86 17.94 14.38
N TRP A 26 10.55 18.44 13.18
CA TRP A 26 9.53 17.87 12.31
C TRP A 26 9.97 16.48 11.82
N LYS A 27 9.11 15.48 12.06
CA LYS A 27 9.26 14.13 11.53
C LYS A 27 8.14 13.87 10.53
N PRO A 28 8.45 13.37 9.32
CA PRO A 28 7.42 12.90 8.41
C PRO A 28 6.73 11.69 9.06
N ASP A 29 5.53 11.87 9.62
CA ASP A 29 4.83 10.77 10.31
C ASP A 29 3.80 10.06 9.43
N ALA A 30 3.59 10.53 8.19
CA ALA A 30 2.71 9.85 7.24
C ALA A 30 3.36 8.56 6.72
N SER A 31 3.18 7.49 7.48
CA SER A 31 3.55 6.11 7.14
C SER A 31 2.46 5.40 6.33
N GLY A 32 1.45 6.11 5.82
CA GLY A 32 0.39 5.50 5.04
C GLY A 32 -0.37 6.47 4.13
N ALA A 33 -1.06 5.89 3.16
CA ALA A 33 -1.88 6.59 2.18
C ALA A 33 -3.05 5.71 1.73
N THR A 34 -4.05 6.28 1.09
CA THR A 34 -4.99 5.52 0.25
C THR A 34 -4.73 5.89 -1.21
N ILE A 35 -4.49 4.90 -2.07
CA ILE A 35 -4.16 5.08 -3.49
C ILE A 35 -5.11 4.21 -4.32
N GLY A 36 -5.94 4.83 -5.17
CA GLY A 36 -6.89 4.09 -6.02
C GLY A 36 -7.89 3.22 -5.22
N GLY A 37 -8.20 3.64 -3.98
CA GLY A 37 -9.03 2.90 -3.03
C GLY A 37 -8.30 1.78 -2.26
N ILE A 38 -6.99 1.62 -2.46
CA ILE A 38 -6.15 0.67 -1.73
C ILE A 38 -5.43 1.40 -0.59
N LYS A 39 -5.66 0.96 0.65
CA LYS A 39 -4.87 1.44 1.79
C LYS A 39 -3.44 0.93 1.68
N LEU A 40 -2.48 1.81 1.87
CA LEU A 40 -1.07 1.55 1.90
C LEU A 40 -0.52 1.94 3.27
N ALA A 41 0.27 1.06 3.89
CA ALA A 41 1.06 1.33 5.07
C ALA A 41 2.54 0.97 4.83
N VAL A 42 3.44 1.70 5.46
CA VAL A 42 4.89 1.60 5.30
C VAL A 42 5.52 1.39 6.67
N GLU A 43 6.31 0.33 6.80
CA GLU A 43 7.12 0.01 7.98
C GLU A 43 8.58 -0.05 7.58
N THR A 44 9.46 0.60 8.33
CA THR A 44 10.91 0.64 8.09
C THR A 44 11.65 -0.20 9.13
N ASP A 45 12.97 -0.38 8.92
CA ASP A 45 13.84 -1.19 9.77
C ASP A 45 13.42 -2.66 9.87
N ILE A 46 12.84 -3.19 8.78
CA ILE A 46 12.39 -4.58 8.67
C ILE A 46 13.46 -5.43 7.97
N SER A 47 13.92 -6.50 8.60
CA SER A 47 14.85 -7.44 7.94
C SER A 47 14.14 -8.31 6.90
N GLN A 48 14.89 -8.79 5.91
CA GLN A 48 14.33 -9.65 4.87
C GLN A 48 13.88 -11.00 5.44
N GLU A 49 14.60 -11.53 6.43
CA GLU A 49 14.25 -12.78 7.13
C GLU A 49 12.93 -12.63 7.87
N TRP A 50 12.78 -11.53 8.62
CA TRP A 50 11.53 -11.23 9.32
C TRP A 50 10.36 -11.14 8.34
N PHE A 51 10.57 -10.47 7.19
CA PHE A 51 9.54 -10.39 6.16
C PHE A 51 9.12 -11.77 5.64
N LYS A 52 10.08 -12.66 5.35
CA LYS A 52 9.77 -14.02 4.88
C LYS A 52 8.95 -14.80 5.91
N ASP A 53 9.34 -14.74 7.18
CA ASP A 53 8.64 -15.42 8.27
C ASP A 53 7.22 -14.84 8.45
N TYR A 54 7.10 -13.52 8.43
CA TYR A 54 5.82 -12.81 8.53
C TYR A 54 4.84 -13.21 7.42
N ILE A 55 5.33 -13.26 6.17
CA ILE A 55 4.49 -13.63 5.00
C ILE A 55 4.04 -15.08 5.09
N GLU A 56 4.91 -15.98 5.54
CA GLU A 56 4.52 -17.38 5.69
C GLU A 56 3.50 -17.55 6.81
N GLN A 57 3.72 -16.93 7.98
CA GLN A 57 2.74 -16.93 9.06
C GLN A 57 1.39 -16.39 8.59
N ARG A 58 1.41 -15.26 7.88
CA ARG A 58 0.18 -14.62 7.39
C ARG A 58 -0.55 -15.49 6.37
N TRP A 59 0.19 -16.20 5.51
CA TRP A 59 -0.38 -17.16 4.57
C TRP A 59 -1.08 -18.31 5.31
N GLN A 60 -0.44 -18.89 6.32
CA GLN A 60 -1.05 -19.94 7.16
C GLN A 60 -2.33 -19.46 7.86
N GLU A 61 -2.36 -18.22 8.36
CA GLU A 61 -3.57 -17.62 8.94
C GLU A 61 -4.72 -17.54 7.93
N ILE A 62 -4.43 -17.18 6.68
CA ILE A 62 -5.42 -17.10 5.60
C ILE A 62 -5.94 -18.49 5.23
N GLU A 63 -5.04 -19.48 5.08
CA GLU A 63 -5.44 -20.86 4.76
C GLU A 63 -6.28 -21.50 5.89
N ALA A 64 -5.97 -21.16 7.14
CA ALA A 64 -6.71 -21.64 8.30
C ALA A 64 -8.13 -21.06 8.42
N LYS A 65 -8.43 -19.91 7.77
CA LYS A 65 -9.76 -19.29 7.79
C LYS A 65 -10.77 -20.13 7.01
N LYS A 66 -11.44 -21.03 7.73
CA LYS A 66 -12.62 -21.74 7.22
C LYS A 66 -13.89 -20.94 7.49
N SER A 67 -14.55 -20.48 6.43
CA SER A 67 -15.89 -19.90 6.57
C SER A 67 -16.96 -20.99 6.60
N ARG A 68 -17.85 -20.95 7.61
CA ARG A 68 -19.01 -21.85 7.71
C ARG A 68 -20.26 -21.29 7.03
N SER A 69 -20.19 -20.10 6.43
CA SER A 69 -21.34 -19.42 5.84
C SER A 69 -21.56 -19.89 4.40
N LYS A 70 -22.82 -20.18 4.05
CA LYS A 70 -23.25 -20.54 2.68
C LYS A 70 -22.98 -19.45 1.64
N ARG A 71 -22.71 -18.20 2.07
CA ARG A 71 -22.34 -17.11 1.17
C ARG A 71 -20.91 -17.23 0.66
N TYR A 72 -20.06 -18.02 1.32
CA TYR A 72 -18.69 -18.21 0.88
C TYR A 72 -18.64 -19.29 -0.18
N VAL A 73 -17.94 -18.99 -1.27
CA VAL A 73 -17.66 -19.96 -2.32
C VAL A 73 -16.56 -20.87 -1.80
N GLN A 74 -16.71 -22.18 -2.01
CA GLN A 74 -15.68 -23.16 -1.68
C GLN A 74 -14.54 -23.07 -2.72
N ARG A 75 -13.78 -21.97 -2.63
CA ARG A 75 -12.57 -21.70 -3.41
C ARG A 75 -11.43 -21.46 -2.42
N SER A 76 -10.30 -22.10 -2.69
CA SER A 76 -9.09 -21.92 -1.89
C SER A 76 -8.58 -20.49 -2.00
N ALA A 77 -7.93 -20.01 -0.94
CA ALA A 77 -7.14 -18.80 -1.05
C ALA A 77 -6.02 -18.99 -2.09
N GLU A 78 -5.56 -17.90 -2.69
CA GLU A 78 -4.46 -17.92 -3.65
C GLU A 78 -3.36 -16.96 -3.21
N ARG A 79 -2.12 -17.35 -3.48
CA ARG A 79 -0.92 -16.54 -3.24
C ARG A 79 -0.19 -16.38 -4.57
N THR A 80 0.15 -15.14 -4.89
CA THR A 80 0.99 -14.81 -6.05
C THR A 80 2.14 -13.91 -5.61
N SER A 81 3.24 -13.89 -6.37
CA SER A 81 4.40 -13.04 -6.10
C SER A 81 4.77 -12.28 -7.38
N PRO A 82 4.10 -11.14 -7.68
CA PRO A 82 4.34 -10.39 -8.91
C PRO A 82 5.77 -9.87 -9.07
N LEU A 83 6.45 -9.60 -7.95
CA LEU A 83 7.85 -9.16 -7.86
C LEU A 83 8.63 -10.03 -6.87
N THR A 84 9.96 -9.97 -6.94
CA THR A 84 10.84 -10.49 -5.88
C THR A 84 10.49 -9.84 -4.54
N ASN A 85 10.50 -10.61 -3.45
CA ASN A 85 10.12 -10.15 -2.11
C ASN A 85 8.71 -9.53 -2.05
N SER A 86 7.78 -10.06 -2.83
CA SER A 86 6.37 -9.66 -2.76
C SER A 86 5.44 -10.85 -2.58
N ALA A 87 4.26 -10.57 -2.03
CA ALA A 87 3.16 -11.50 -1.96
C ALA A 87 1.84 -10.75 -2.14
N VAL A 88 0.93 -11.29 -2.94
CA VAL A 88 -0.47 -10.85 -3.04
C VAL A 88 -1.33 -12.05 -2.72
N PHE A 89 -2.17 -11.91 -1.70
CA PHE A 89 -3.11 -12.93 -1.26
C PHE A 89 -4.51 -12.57 -1.73
N THR A 90 -5.24 -13.55 -2.24
CA THR A 90 -6.69 -13.44 -2.48
C THR A 90 -7.42 -14.51 -1.69
N TYR A 91 -8.47 -14.12 -0.99
CA TYR A 91 -9.19 -15.01 -0.10
C TYR A 91 -10.61 -14.52 0.16
N GLY A 92 -11.36 -15.26 0.97
CA GLY A 92 -12.68 -14.82 1.42
C GLY A 92 -13.71 -14.74 0.29
N PHE A 93 -13.57 -15.58 -0.74
CA PHE A 93 -14.47 -15.62 -1.89
C PHE A 93 -15.93 -15.76 -1.43
N ARG A 94 -16.76 -14.80 -1.80
CA ARG A 94 -18.17 -14.72 -1.42
C ARG A 94 -19.05 -14.49 -2.64
N ARG A 95 -20.14 -15.25 -2.72
CA ARG A 95 -21.19 -15.09 -3.71
C ARG A 95 -22.20 -14.07 -3.20
N VAL A 96 -22.47 -13.07 -4.00
CA VAL A 96 -23.52 -12.06 -3.72
C VAL A 96 -24.47 -12.05 -4.91
N GLU A 97 -25.73 -12.32 -4.61
CA GLU A 97 -26.83 -12.30 -5.57
C GLU A 97 -27.71 -11.09 -5.25
N GLY A 98 -27.94 -10.24 -6.25
CA GLY A 98 -28.74 -9.03 -6.09
C GLY A 98 -28.78 -8.17 -7.35
N PRO A 99 -29.72 -7.21 -7.43
CA PRO A 99 -29.75 -6.23 -8.51
C PRO A 99 -28.52 -5.32 -8.46
N ASP A 100 -27.96 -5.00 -9.62
CA ASP A 100 -26.98 -3.92 -9.77
C ASP A 100 -27.65 -2.53 -9.70
N VAL A 101 -26.87 -1.47 -9.92
CA VAL A 101 -27.35 -0.09 -9.90
C VAL A 101 -28.42 0.21 -10.96
N ASP A 102 -28.51 -0.62 -12.00
CA ASP A 102 -29.49 -0.53 -13.09
C ASP A 102 -30.69 -1.48 -12.86
N GLY A 103 -30.75 -2.15 -11.71
CA GLY A 103 -31.81 -3.10 -11.36
C GLY A 103 -31.65 -4.49 -11.98
N VAL A 104 -30.53 -4.77 -12.68
CA VAL A 104 -30.29 -6.07 -13.32
C VAL A 104 -29.77 -7.04 -12.28
N TYR A 105 -30.47 -8.17 -12.11
CA TYR A 105 -30.08 -9.20 -11.15
C TYR A 105 -28.79 -9.89 -11.60
N ARG A 106 -27.74 -9.83 -10.78
CA ARG A 106 -26.44 -10.45 -11.04
C ARG A 106 -26.03 -11.39 -9.93
N ASN A 107 -25.21 -12.36 -10.32
CA ASN A 107 -24.55 -13.29 -9.42
C ASN A 107 -23.04 -13.07 -9.49
N ASN A 108 -22.51 -12.26 -8.58
CA ASN A 108 -21.10 -11.85 -8.60
C ASN A 108 -20.32 -12.56 -7.49
N ILE A 109 -19.08 -12.92 -7.79
CA ILE A 109 -18.12 -13.40 -6.81
C ILE A 109 -17.21 -12.24 -6.43
N PHE A 110 -17.17 -11.94 -5.13
CA PHE A 110 -16.27 -10.98 -4.55
C PHE A 110 -15.21 -11.70 -3.73
N HIS A 111 -14.03 -11.10 -3.59
CA HIS A 111 -12.96 -11.58 -2.74
C HIS A 111 -12.23 -10.43 -2.09
N ASP A 112 -11.56 -10.71 -0.97
CA ASP A 112 -10.62 -9.78 -0.39
C ASP A 112 -9.23 -10.03 -0.98
N ALA A 113 -8.46 -8.96 -1.12
CA ALA A 113 -7.07 -9.01 -1.52
C ALA A 113 -6.21 -8.16 -0.59
N GLU A 114 -5.05 -8.69 -0.19
CA GLU A 114 -4.01 -7.94 0.52
C GLU A 114 -2.65 -8.18 -0.12
N GLY A 115 -1.78 -7.18 -0.08
CA GLY A 115 -0.49 -7.19 -0.75
C GLY A 115 0.64 -6.81 0.19
N TYR A 116 1.81 -7.36 -0.08
CA TYR A 116 3.01 -7.11 0.68
C TYR A 116 4.20 -7.02 -0.25
N TYR A 117 5.09 -6.07 0.01
CA TYR A 117 6.32 -5.93 -0.74
C TYR A 117 7.43 -5.40 0.16
N TRP A 118 8.57 -6.08 0.13
CA TRP A 118 9.74 -5.69 0.89
C TRP A 118 10.88 -5.31 -0.04
N VAL A 119 11.50 -4.16 0.22
CA VAL A 119 12.68 -3.66 -0.50
C VAL A 119 13.50 -2.78 0.43
N ASP A 120 14.82 -2.96 0.44
CA ASP A 120 15.81 -2.13 1.15
C ASP A 120 15.47 -1.80 2.62
N GLY A 121 14.96 -2.78 3.36
CA GLY A 121 14.60 -2.61 4.78
C GLY A 121 13.22 -1.99 5.02
N THR A 122 12.44 -1.77 3.96
CA THR A 122 11.09 -1.22 4.01
C THR A 122 10.06 -2.25 3.59
N LEU A 123 9.01 -2.40 4.41
CA LEU A 123 7.83 -3.20 4.13
C LEU A 123 6.64 -2.30 3.77
N PHE A 124 6.07 -2.55 2.60
CA PHE A 124 4.80 -1.99 2.15
C PHE A 124 3.67 -3.01 2.39
N LYS A 125 2.60 -2.60 3.06
CA LYS A 125 1.38 -3.38 3.27
C LYS A 125 0.21 -2.73 2.54
N LEU A 126 -0.50 -3.48 1.70
CA LEU A 126 -1.59 -3.01 0.87
C LEU A 126 -2.90 -3.72 1.22
N GLY A 127 -3.99 -2.95 1.34
CA GLY A 127 -5.32 -3.46 1.62
C GLY A 127 -5.60 -3.69 3.12
N PRO A 128 -6.55 -4.57 3.47
CA PRO A 128 -7.34 -5.41 2.55
C PRO A 128 -8.25 -4.58 1.62
N ALA A 129 -8.46 -5.08 0.40
CA ALA A 129 -9.27 -4.43 -0.62
C ALA A 129 -10.19 -5.41 -1.35
N LEU A 130 -11.44 -5.01 -1.57
CA LEU A 130 -12.44 -5.82 -2.28
C LEU A 130 -12.08 -5.91 -3.77
N ASN A 131 -11.94 -7.12 -4.30
CA ASN A 131 -11.52 -7.40 -5.67
C ASN A 131 -10.22 -6.66 -6.06
N GLY A 132 -9.31 -6.48 -5.11
CA GLY A 132 -8.15 -5.60 -5.25
C GLY A 132 -6.91 -6.24 -5.89
N GLN A 133 -6.92 -7.53 -6.23
CA GLN A 133 -5.72 -8.28 -6.64
C GLN A 133 -4.92 -7.59 -7.75
N GLU A 134 -5.59 -7.25 -8.86
CA GLU A 134 -4.95 -6.64 -10.03
C GLU A 134 -4.42 -5.24 -9.72
N LYS A 135 -5.20 -4.44 -8.99
CA LYS A 135 -4.80 -3.09 -8.57
C LYS A 135 -3.58 -3.12 -7.66
N ILE A 136 -3.56 -4.04 -6.69
CA ILE A 136 -2.41 -4.25 -5.81
C ILE A 136 -1.19 -4.65 -6.63
N ALA A 137 -1.31 -5.65 -7.50
CA ALA A 137 -0.20 -6.12 -8.33
C ALA A 137 0.35 -5.02 -9.25
N ALA A 138 -0.51 -4.15 -9.79
CA ALA A 138 -0.11 -3.01 -10.61
C ALA A 138 0.54 -1.86 -9.80
N LEU A 139 0.22 -1.75 -8.50
CA LEU A 139 0.79 -0.73 -7.62
C LEU A 139 2.20 -1.12 -7.12
N LEU A 140 2.48 -2.41 -6.93
CA LEU A 140 3.78 -2.87 -6.40
C LEU A 140 5.01 -2.30 -7.13
N PRO A 141 5.09 -2.27 -8.47
CA PRO A 141 6.27 -1.76 -9.20
C PRO A 141 6.47 -0.25 -9.04
N ARG A 142 5.48 0.47 -8.50
CA ARG A 142 5.55 1.91 -8.21
C ARG A 142 6.12 2.20 -6.83
N LEU A 143 6.26 1.20 -5.96
CA LEU A 143 6.70 1.37 -4.57
C LEU A 143 8.23 1.30 -4.47
N TYR A 144 8.81 2.30 -3.81
CA TYR A 144 10.24 2.40 -3.58
C TYR A 144 10.51 2.70 -2.12
N ALA A 145 11.47 2.00 -1.52
CA ALA A 145 12.05 2.43 -0.26
C ALA A 145 12.69 3.81 -0.45
N ARG A 146 12.59 4.64 0.58
CA ARG A 146 13.12 6.01 0.53
C ARG A 146 13.64 6.40 1.91
N LYS A 147 14.81 7.03 1.95
CA LYS A 147 15.31 7.65 3.19
C LYS A 147 14.47 8.88 3.56
N ALA A 148 14.53 9.32 4.81
CA ALA A 148 13.69 10.42 5.31
C ALA A 148 14.00 11.78 4.65
N ASP A 149 15.26 11.99 4.29
CA ASP A 149 15.83 13.22 3.70
C ASP A 149 16.07 13.12 2.19
N GLU A 150 15.75 11.98 1.59
CA GLU A 150 15.91 11.76 0.16
C GLU A 150 14.76 12.42 -0.62
N ILE A 151 15.12 13.23 -1.62
CA ILE A 151 14.18 13.87 -2.53
C ILE A 151 14.13 13.05 -3.83
N PRO A 152 12.99 12.42 -4.15
CA PRO A 152 12.87 11.66 -5.39
C PRO A 152 12.98 12.56 -6.63
N PHE A 153 13.74 12.12 -7.64
CA PHE A 153 13.88 12.83 -8.93
C PHE A 153 12.74 12.53 -9.91
N SER A 154 11.79 11.67 -9.52
CA SER A 154 10.62 11.32 -10.32
C SER A 154 9.34 11.81 -9.64
N PRO A 155 8.29 12.15 -10.40
CA PRO A 155 6.97 12.49 -9.83
C PRO A 155 6.38 11.32 -9.03
N GLY A 156 5.76 11.64 -7.89
CA GLY A 156 5.12 10.65 -7.04
C GLY A 156 4.75 11.19 -5.66
N LEU A 157 4.37 10.27 -4.78
CA LEU A 157 3.92 10.51 -3.43
C LEU A 157 4.96 10.06 -2.41
N CYS A 158 5.43 11.01 -1.61
CA CYS A 158 6.38 10.87 -0.54
C CYS A 158 5.71 10.45 0.77
N LEU A 159 6.12 9.30 1.33
CA LEU A 159 5.71 8.76 2.62
C LEU A 159 6.93 8.58 3.52
N ASN A 160 6.73 8.39 4.82
CA ASN A 160 7.84 8.03 5.70
C ASN A 160 8.38 6.64 5.33
N GLY A 161 9.66 6.56 5.00
CA GLY A 161 10.31 5.32 4.57
C GLY A 161 9.99 4.87 3.14
N GLY A 162 9.10 5.57 2.43
CA GLY A 162 8.56 5.09 1.16
C GLY A 162 8.24 6.17 0.15
N PHE A 163 8.20 5.77 -1.11
CA PHE A 163 7.85 6.61 -2.23
C PHE A 163 6.99 5.83 -3.23
N VAL A 164 5.86 6.40 -3.60
CA VAL A 164 5.01 5.85 -4.66
C VAL A 164 5.20 6.65 -5.92
N ARG A 165 5.94 6.09 -6.88
CA ARG A 165 6.17 6.70 -8.18
C ARG A 165 4.87 6.79 -8.96
N GLY A 166 4.60 7.94 -9.56
CA GLY A 166 3.44 8.11 -10.41
C GLY A 166 3.09 9.57 -10.65
N TYR A 167 2.57 9.81 -11.84
CA TYR A 167 1.93 11.08 -12.16
C TYR A 167 0.56 11.15 -11.49
N TYR A 168 -0.01 12.35 -11.45
CA TYR A 168 -1.40 12.53 -11.06
C TYR A 168 -2.30 11.91 -12.13
N ASP A 169 -2.85 10.74 -11.85
CA ASP A 169 -3.94 10.18 -12.65
C ASP A 169 -5.25 10.77 -12.13
N LEU A 170 -6.00 11.48 -12.97
CA LEU A 170 -7.28 12.10 -12.61
C LEU A 170 -8.33 11.06 -12.17
N GLY A 171 -8.14 9.78 -12.50
CA GLY A 171 -8.96 8.66 -12.03
C GLY A 171 -8.50 8.01 -10.72
N GLU A 172 -7.30 8.33 -10.23
CA GLU A 172 -6.72 7.76 -9.01
C GLU A 172 -6.93 8.74 -7.84
N SER A 173 -7.74 8.36 -6.85
CA SER A 173 -7.84 9.14 -5.62
C SER A 173 -6.65 8.87 -4.71
N GLU A 174 -6.13 9.94 -4.11
CA GLU A 174 -5.04 9.90 -3.14
C GLU A 174 -5.45 10.63 -1.86
N GLU A 175 -5.27 9.97 -0.72
CA GLU A 175 -5.47 10.57 0.61
C GLU A 175 -4.27 10.26 1.49
N VAL A 176 -3.67 11.30 2.08
CA VAL A 176 -2.57 11.19 3.04
C VAL A 176 -2.89 12.06 4.25
N SER A 177 -2.86 11.47 5.44
CA SER A 177 -3.01 12.20 6.70
C SER A 177 -1.65 12.31 7.39
N TRP A 178 -1.31 13.54 7.77
CA TRP A 178 -0.13 13.87 8.55
C TRP A 178 -0.62 14.14 9.98
N GLY A 179 -0.15 13.34 10.94
CA GLY A 179 -0.51 13.46 12.36
C GLY A 179 0.15 14.66 13.03
#